data_AF-A0A954DIU6-F1
#
_entry.id   AF-A0A954DIU6-F1
#
_cell.length_a   1.000
_cell.length_b   1.000
_cell.length_c   1.000
_cell.angle_alpha   90.00
_cell.angle_beta   90.00
_cell.angle_gamma   90.00
#
_symmetry.space_group_name_H-M   'P 1'
#
loop_
_entity.id
_entity.type
_entity.pdbx_description
1 polymer ?
#
loop_
_entity_poly.entity_id
_entity_poly.type
_entity_poly.pdbx_seq_one_letter_code
_entity_poly.pdbx_strand_id
1 'polypeptide(L)'
;MHWFKLYGTDYLGDPDVRELSMAERGALVSLWAACCARGGSLPDDMQRVSRMSDVPVEDCETLVPRFFEQRKDGEWESPRMLREWSKSDAKVKSGRAGGKARSQAPARGSASSKPQAPARDLLPSKPQAAARGFASSKTQASEARSQKPVPEPEPTRRPSDHPTGTADAPPPTTMDGWPAGREVVLSQEEHPAASDPSEAPGRILSMARRRAGPSSPVKAGRIAAESVAGLGRLLAGGAS
;
A
#
# COMPACT_ATOMS: atom_id res chain seq x y z
N MET A 1 -4.79 -13.79 3.05
CA MET A 1 -3.74 -12.77 2.89
C MET A 1 -4.33 -11.56 2.18
N HIS A 2 -4.33 -10.39 2.80
CA HIS A 2 -4.81 -9.16 2.18
C HIS A 2 -3.67 -8.55 1.35
N TRP A 3 -3.85 -8.53 0.03
CA TRP A 3 -2.90 -7.91 -0.89
C TRP A 3 -3.18 -6.40 -0.98
N PHE A 4 -2.18 -5.58 -0.67
CA PHE A 4 -2.25 -4.12 -0.83
C PHE A 4 -1.76 -3.70 -2.22
N LYS A 5 -2.49 -2.81 -2.89
CA LYS A 5 -2.07 -2.24 -4.17
C LYS A 5 -1.36 -0.91 -3.92
N LEU A 6 -0.04 -0.89 -4.09
CA LEU A 6 0.74 0.34 -4.07
C LEU A 6 0.69 0.99 -5.45
N TYR A 7 -0.12 2.05 -5.61
CA TYR A 7 -0.06 2.88 -6.81
C TYR A 7 1.07 3.88 -6.67
N GLY A 8 2.11 3.75 -7.51
CA GLY A 8 3.30 4.61 -7.44
C GLY A 8 2.98 6.11 -7.56
N THR A 9 1.97 6.48 -8.36
CA THR A 9 1.53 7.88 -8.50
C THR A 9 0.92 8.43 -7.21
N ASP A 10 0.08 7.65 -6.54
CA ASP A 10 -0.56 8.05 -5.29
C ASP A 10 0.44 8.05 -4.14
N TYR A 11 1.45 7.17 -4.22
CA TYR A 11 2.53 7.11 -3.25
C TYR A 11 3.45 8.32 -3.36
N LEU A 12 3.97 8.60 -4.56
CA LEU A 12 4.86 9.72 -4.82
C LEU A 12 4.15 11.07 -4.84
N GLY A 13 2.82 11.10 -4.99
CA GLY A 13 2.00 12.29 -4.93
C GLY A 13 1.59 12.73 -3.52
N ASP A 14 1.73 11.85 -2.53
CA ASP A 14 1.38 12.13 -1.14
C ASP A 14 2.38 13.12 -0.53
N PRO A 15 1.94 14.31 -0.05
CA PRO A 15 2.84 15.32 0.50
C PRO A 15 3.71 14.78 1.64
N ASP A 16 3.15 13.95 2.53
CA ASP A 16 3.87 13.43 3.70
C ASP A 16 5.01 12.49 3.28
N VAL A 17 4.79 11.72 2.21
CA VAL A 17 5.82 10.83 1.63
C VAL A 17 6.85 11.63 0.82
N ARG A 18 6.44 12.74 0.19
CA ARG A 18 7.34 13.59 -0.60
C ARG A 18 8.39 14.30 0.24
N GLU A 19 8.12 14.55 1.51
CA GLU A 19 9.07 15.15 2.44
C GLU A 19 10.16 14.16 2.90
N LEU A 20 9.89 12.86 2.80
CA LEU A 20 10.86 11.82 3.14
C LEU A 20 12.01 11.77 2.12
N SER A 21 13.19 11.44 2.62
CA SER A 21 14.34 11.03 1.81
C SER A 21 14.05 9.74 1.04
N MET A 22 14.88 9.42 0.04
CA MET A 22 14.71 8.17 -0.72
C MET A 22 14.87 6.91 0.15
N ALA A 23 15.74 6.95 1.15
CA ALA A 23 15.94 5.83 2.08
C ALA A 23 14.70 5.62 2.95
N GLU A 24 14.18 6.67 3.58
CA GLU A 24 12.97 6.62 4.40
C GLU A 24 11.74 6.18 3.61
N ARG A 25 11.64 6.57 2.33
CA ARG A 25 10.59 6.07 1.43
C ARG A 25 10.67 4.56 1.27
N GLY A 26 11.87 4.03 1.03
CA GLY A 26 12.12 2.59 0.95
C GLY A 26 11.72 1.89 2.26
N ALA A 27 12.17 2.42 3.40
CA ALA A 27 11.83 1.91 4.72
C ALA A 27 10.32 1.89 4.97
N LEU A 28 9.59 2.95 4.62
CA LEU A 28 8.14 3.02 4.75
C LEU A 28 7.42 1.94 3.91
N VAL A 29 7.90 1.68 2.69
CA VAL A 29 7.36 0.61 1.85
C VAL A 29 7.61 -0.77 2.47
N SER A 30 8.81 -1.00 3.03
CA SER A 30 9.13 -2.23 3.76
C SER A 30 8.25 -2.43 5.00
N LEU A 31 7.99 -1.36 5.76
CA LEU A 31 7.07 -1.39 6.91
C LEU A 31 5.63 -1.75 6.50
N TRP A 32 5.11 -1.18 5.40
CA TRP A 32 3.80 -1.57 4.88
C TRP A 32 3.76 -3.03 4.38
N ALA A 33 4.84 -3.52 3.78
CA ALA A 33 4.93 -4.92 3.36
C ALA A 33 4.89 -5.87 4.56
N ALA A 34 5.66 -5.58 5.62
CA ALA A 34 5.64 -6.33 6.87
C ALA A 34 4.25 -6.31 7.54
N CYS A 35 3.61 -5.13 7.56
CA CYS A 35 2.25 -4.95 8.06
C CYS A 35 1.23 -5.80 7.28
N CYS A 36 1.32 -5.82 5.94
CA CYS A 36 0.48 -6.68 5.09
C CYS A 36 0.69 -8.16 5.37
N ALA A 37 1.94 -8.60 5.56
CA ALA A 37 2.27 -9.99 5.86
C ALA A 37 1.65 -10.46 7.18
N ARG A 38 1.48 -9.56 8.16
CA ARG A 38 0.81 -9.82 9.46
C ARG A 38 -0.70 -9.71 9.43
N GLY A 39 -1.30 -9.26 8.32
CA GLY A 39 -2.74 -9.03 8.26
C GLY A 39 -3.20 -7.64 8.71
N GLY A 40 -2.30 -6.66 8.80
CA GLY A 40 -2.67 -5.24 8.82
C GLY A 40 -2.21 -4.41 9.97
N SER A 41 -1.41 -5.01 10.85
CA SER A 41 -0.86 -4.31 12.00
C SER A 41 0.61 -4.63 12.18
N LEU A 42 1.31 -3.73 12.88
CA LEU A 42 2.67 -3.93 13.39
C LEU A 42 2.61 -4.06 14.92
N PRO A 43 3.52 -4.85 15.53
CA PRO A 43 3.63 -4.93 16.99
C PRO A 43 4.17 -3.61 17.58
N ASP A 44 3.94 -3.38 18.87
CA ASP A 44 4.46 -2.21 19.60
C ASP A 44 5.98 -2.22 19.79
N ASP A 45 6.58 -3.42 19.81
CA ASP A 45 8.02 -3.60 19.97
C ASP A 45 8.77 -3.24 18.67
N MET A 46 9.42 -2.07 18.65
CA MET A 46 10.16 -1.58 17.48
C MET A 46 11.35 -2.47 17.10
N GLN A 47 11.98 -3.19 18.04
CA GLN A 47 13.02 -4.17 17.68
C GLN A 47 12.44 -5.36 16.93
N ARG A 48 11.21 -5.75 17.28
CA ARG A 48 10.48 -6.76 16.51
C ARG A 48 10.07 -6.23 15.14
N VAL A 49 9.58 -4.99 15.05
CA VAL A 49 9.24 -4.34 13.76
C VAL A 49 10.46 -4.29 12.84
N SER A 50 11.60 -3.87 13.36
CA SER A 50 12.87 -3.79 12.64
C SER A 50 13.26 -5.14 12.02
N ARG A 51 13.31 -6.21 12.82
CA ARG A 51 13.62 -7.57 12.33
C ARG A 51 12.64 -8.08 11.28
N MET A 52 11.38 -7.65 11.35
CA MET A 52 10.34 -8.10 10.43
C MET A 52 10.35 -7.37 9.09
N SER A 53 10.76 -6.10 9.10
CA SER A 53 10.75 -5.22 7.93
C SER A 53 12.14 -5.05 7.31
N ASP A 54 13.19 -5.53 7.97
CA ASP A 54 14.59 -5.29 7.61
C ASP A 54 14.91 -3.78 7.54
N VAL A 55 14.29 -3.01 8.45
CA VAL A 55 14.46 -1.56 8.59
C VAL A 55 15.19 -1.30 9.91
N PRO A 56 16.18 -0.37 9.98
CA PRO A 56 16.82 0.02 11.23
C PRO A 56 15.81 0.44 12.30
N VAL A 57 16.13 0.20 13.57
CA VAL A 57 15.22 0.48 14.69
C VAL A 57 14.93 1.98 14.79
N GLU A 58 15.93 2.81 14.51
CA GLU A 58 15.88 4.26 14.54
C GLU A 58 14.88 4.82 13.50
N ASP A 59 14.89 4.22 12.31
CA ASP A 59 13.93 4.53 11.25
C ASP A 59 12.52 4.05 11.63
N CYS A 60 12.39 2.90 12.30
CA CYS A 60 11.10 2.42 12.80
C CYS A 60 10.51 3.36 13.84
N GLU A 61 11.30 3.79 14.82
CA GLU A 61 10.88 4.73 15.88
C GLU A 61 10.44 6.08 15.31
N THR A 62 10.99 6.49 14.17
CA THR A 62 10.63 7.74 13.50
C THR A 62 9.40 7.59 12.60
N LEU A 63 9.38 6.55 11.76
CA LEU A 63 8.39 6.39 10.70
C LEU A 63 7.08 5.78 11.20
N VAL A 64 7.13 4.87 12.18
CA VAL A 64 5.91 4.20 12.67
C VAL A 64 4.95 5.20 13.31
N PRO A 65 5.35 6.05 14.28
CA PRO A 65 4.44 7.04 14.86
C PRO A 65 3.95 8.10 13.86
N ARG A 66 4.70 8.33 12.78
CA ARG A 66 4.36 9.31 11.74
C ARG A 66 3.30 8.80 10.75
N PHE A 67 3.34 7.52 10.37
CA PHE A 67 2.50 6.96 9.30
C PHE A 67 1.51 5.88 9.76
N PHE A 68 1.56 5.53 11.04
CA PHE A 68 0.71 4.53 11.67
C PHE A 68 0.04 5.13 12.92
N GLU A 69 -1.16 4.66 13.19
CA GLU A 69 -1.93 5.00 14.38
C GLU A 69 -1.87 3.82 15.35
N GLN A 70 -1.56 4.11 16.62
CA GLN A 70 -1.56 3.11 17.67
C GLN A 70 -3.01 2.78 18.06
N ARG A 71 -3.34 1.50 18.05
CA ARG A 71 -4.62 0.96 18.50
C ARG A 71 -4.64 0.80 20.02
N LYS A 72 -5.83 0.55 20.56
CA LYS A 72 -6.06 0.27 21.99
C LYS A 72 -5.40 -1.03 22.49
N ASP A 73 -5.10 -1.95 21.60
CA ASP A 73 -4.40 -3.22 21.89
C ASP A 73 -2.86 -3.07 21.84
N GLY A 74 -2.35 -1.87 21.58
CA GLY A 74 -0.92 -1.58 21.45
C GLY A 74 -0.36 -1.86 20.05
N GLU A 75 -1.15 -2.39 19.11
CA GLU A 75 -0.67 -2.58 17.75
C GLU A 75 -0.76 -1.30 16.91
N TRP A 76 0.08 -1.19 15.89
CA TRP A 76 0.14 -0.05 14.98
C TRP A 76 -0.52 -0.38 13.65
N GLU A 77 -1.48 0.42 13.22
CA GLU A 77 -2.15 0.26 11.92
C GLU A 77 -1.85 1.44 11.01
N SER A 78 -1.70 1.20 9.69
CA SER A 78 -1.57 2.32 8.75
C SER A 78 -2.94 2.76 8.24
N PRO A 79 -3.40 4.00 8.52
CA PRO A 79 -4.67 4.51 8.01
C PRO A 79 -4.74 4.47 6.47
N ARG A 80 -3.59 4.68 5.82
CA ARG A 80 -3.46 4.57 4.37
C ARG A 80 -3.77 3.16 3.87
N MET A 81 -3.22 2.13 4.51
CA MET A 81 -3.51 0.75 4.13
C MET A 81 -4.98 0.38 4.34
N LEU A 82 -5.59 0.80 5.46
CA LEU A 82 -7.01 0.56 5.73
C LEU A 82 -7.92 1.14 4.64
N ARG A 83 -7.61 2.36 4.16
CA ARG A 83 -8.34 2.98 3.04
C ARG A 83 -8.23 2.15 1.75
N GLU A 84 -7.05 1.66 1.41
CA GLU A 84 -6.84 0.87 0.19
C GLU A 84 -7.46 -0.52 0.27
N TRP A 85 -7.48 -1.12 1.45
CA TRP A 85 -8.19 -2.38 1.69
C TRP A 85 -9.69 -2.21 1.58
N SER A 86 -10.25 -1.16 2.18
CA SER A 86 -11.68 -0.83 2.05
C SER A 86 -12.10 -0.65 0.59
N LYS A 87 -11.29 0.08 -0.22
CA LYS A 87 -11.53 0.23 -1.66
C LYS A 87 -11.49 -1.12 -2.40
N SER A 88 -10.52 -1.96 -2.06
CA SER A 88 -10.35 -3.28 -2.69
C SER A 88 -11.52 -4.21 -2.36
N ASP A 89 -11.95 -4.24 -1.10
CA ASP A 89 -13.09 -5.02 -0.65
C ASP A 89 -14.40 -4.55 -1.29
N ALA A 90 -14.61 -3.23 -1.40
CA ALA A 90 -15.76 -2.67 -2.09
C ALA A 90 -15.83 -3.12 -3.56
N LYS A 91 -14.68 -3.14 -4.26
CA LYS A 91 -14.59 -3.60 -5.64
C LYS A 91 -14.84 -5.11 -5.77
N VAL A 92 -14.35 -5.92 -4.85
CA VAL A 92 -14.61 -7.37 -4.84
C VAL A 92 -16.09 -7.63 -4.59
N LYS A 93 -16.72 -6.92 -3.65
CA LYS A 93 -18.15 -7.04 -3.35
C LYS A 93 -19.03 -6.65 -4.55
N SER A 94 -18.73 -5.52 -5.20
CA SER A 94 -19.51 -5.09 -6.38
C SER A 94 -19.33 -6.02 -7.58
N GLY A 95 -18.11 -6.52 -7.82
CA GLY A 95 -17.85 -7.52 -8.87
C GLY A 95 -18.60 -8.83 -8.65
N ARG A 96 -18.68 -9.31 -7.40
CA ARG A 96 -19.46 -10.51 -7.06
C ARG A 96 -20.96 -10.31 -7.25
N ALA A 97 -21.50 -9.14 -6.89
CA ALA A 97 -22.91 -8.82 -7.12
C ALA A 97 -23.26 -8.79 -8.62
N GLY A 98 -22.43 -8.15 -9.44
CA GLY A 98 -22.62 -8.12 -10.89
C GLY A 98 -22.49 -9.49 -11.55
N GLY A 99 -21.56 -10.33 -11.07
CA GLY A 99 -21.41 -11.71 -11.54
C GLY A 99 -22.64 -12.58 -11.28
N LYS A 100 -23.24 -12.47 -10.08
CA LYS A 100 -24.46 -13.21 -9.74
C LYS A 100 -25.68 -12.79 -10.58
N ALA A 101 -25.83 -11.50 -10.83
CA ALA A 101 -26.88 -10.99 -11.71
C ALA A 101 -26.74 -11.53 -13.15
N ARG A 102 -25.51 -11.69 -13.64
CA ARG A 102 -25.25 -12.25 -14.97
C ARG A 102 -25.51 -13.76 -15.06
N SER A 103 -25.32 -14.52 -13.97
CA SER A 103 -25.64 -15.96 -13.94
C SER A 103 -27.13 -16.28 -13.76
N GLN A 104 -27.93 -15.32 -13.27
CA GLN A 104 -29.38 -15.48 -13.09
C GLN A 104 -30.21 -14.83 -14.21
N ALA A 105 -29.59 -14.01 -15.07
CA ALA A 105 -30.22 -13.63 -16.32
C ALA A 105 -30.48 -14.92 -17.14
N PRO A 106 -31.74 -15.25 -17.47
CA PRO A 106 -32.03 -16.43 -18.28
C PRO A 106 -31.22 -16.31 -19.55
N ALA A 107 -30.55 -17.40 -19.95
CA ALA A 107 -29.74 -17.51 -21.16
C ALA A 107 -30.60 -17.20 -22.40
N ARG A 108 -30.88 -15.91 -22.64
CA ARG A 108 -31.52 -15.43 -23.85
C ARG A 108 -30.46 -15.45 -24.94
N GLY A 109 -30.35 -16.63 -25.54
CA GLY A 109 -29.85 -16.84 -26.89
C GLY A 109 -28.51 -16.19 -27.19
N SER A 110 -27.43 -16.94 -26.98
CA SER A 110 -26.31 -16.89 -27.91
C SER A 110 -26.79 -17.48 -29.24
N ALA A 111 -27.73 -16.81 -29.90
CA ALA A 111 -28.06 -17.05 -31.28
C ALA A 111 -26.93 -16.42 -32.08
N SER A 112 -25.95 -17.24 -32.45
CA SER A 112 -24.98 -16.94 -33.47
C SER A 112 -25.72 -16.77 -34.81
N SER A 113 -26.35 -15.63 -35.02
CA SER A 113 -26.72 -15.17 -36.36
C SER A 113 -25.51 -14.48 -36.94
N LYS A 114 -24.77 -15.20 -37.78
CA LYS A 114 -23.84 -14.62 -38.74
C LYS A 114 -24.60 -13.51 -39.49
N PRO A 115 -24.13 -12.25 -39.51
CA PRO A 115 -24.66 -11.27 -40.44
C PRO A 115 -24.21 -11.68 -41.85
N GLN A 116 -25.13 -12.30 -42.58
CA GLN A 116 -25.00 -12.51 -44.01
C GLN A 116 -25.12 -11.12 -44.67
N ALA A 117 -24.01 -10.64 -45.23
CA ALA A 117 -23.97 -9.43 -46.00
C ALA A 117 -24.82 -9.60 -47.28
N PRO A 118 -25.77 -8.70 -47.58
CA PRO A 118 -26.22 -8.55 -48.95
C PRO A 118 -25.19 -7.71 -49.72
N ALA A 119 -24.76 -8.27 -50.84
CA ALA A 119 -23.85 -7.67 -51.78
C ALA A 119 -24.44 -6.38 -52.42
N ARG A 120 -23.53 -5.42 -52.58
CA ARG A 120 -23.41 -4.35 -53.59
C ARG A 120 -24.58 -4.11 -54.56
N ASP A 121 -24.97 -2.83 -54.65
CA ASP A 121 -25.02 -2.04 -55.89
C ASP A 121 -25.00 -0.53 -55.51
N LEU A 122 -23.92 0.22 -55.80
CA LEU A 122 -23.68 1.10 -56.97
C LEU A 122 -23.89 2.61 -56.68
N LEU A 123 -22.75 3.28 -56.42
CA LEU A 123 -22.34 4.64 -56.88
C LEU A 123 -23.01 5.91 -56.22
N PRO A 124 -22.54 7.14 -56.53
CA PRO A 124 -21.62 7.90 -55.66
C PRO A 124 -22.16 9.32 -55.32
N SER A 125 -21.50 10.03 -54.40
CA SER A 125 -21.12 11.46 -54.53
C SER A 125 -20.77 12.12 -53.18
N LYS A 126 -19.57 12.72 -53.17
CA LYS A 126 -19.06 13.77 -52.26
C LYS A 126 -19.95 15.04 -52.31
N PRO A 127 -19.93 16.00 -51.35
CA PRO A 127 -18.74 16.73 -50.85
C PRO A 127 -18.67 16.87 -49.31
N GLN A 128 -17.50 16.76 -48.67
CA GLN A 128 -16.47 17.80 -48.43
C GLN A 128 -16.94 19.03 -47.63
N ALA A 129 -16.68 19.01 -46.31
CA ALA A 129 -16.30 20.15 -45.46
C ALA A 129 -15.84 19.58 -44.10
N ALA A 130 -14.54 19.45 -43.83
CA ALA A 130 -13.70 20.45 -43.17
C ALA A 130 -14.12 20.79 -41.72
N ALA A 131 -13.52 20.14 -40.73
CA ALA A 131 -13.02 20.79 -39.50
C ALA A 131 -12.21 19.81 -38.62
N ARG A 132 -10.89 19.97 -38.67
CA ARG A 132 -9.98 20.13 -37.52
C ARG A 132 -10.10 19.14 -36.35
N GLY A 133 -9.26 18.10 -36.45
CA GLY A 133 -8.13 17.89 -35.53
C GLY A 133 -8.41 17.77 -34.04
N PHE A 134 -8.42 16.53 -33.54
CA PHE A 134 -7.70 16.18 -32.32
C PHE A 134 -7.02 14.82 -32.55
N ALA A 135 -5.69 14.85 -32.63
CA ALA A 135 -4.84 13.70 -32.76
C ALA A 135 -4.90 12.88 -31.46
N SER A 136 -5.55 11.71 -31.53
CA SER A 136 -5.47 10.69 -30.49
C SER A 136 -4.27 9.81 -30.80
N SER A 137 -3.14 10.11 -30.18
CA SER A 137 -1.91 9.30 -30.26
C SER A 137 -2.15 7.98 -29.54
N LYS A 138 -2.59 7.00 -30.33
CA LYS A 138 -2.63 5.59 -29.97
C LYS A 138 -1.19 5.07 -30.10
N THR A 139 -0.42 5.08 -29.01
CA THR A 139 0.91 4.47 -29.01
C THR A 139 0.74 2.97 -29.23
N GLN A 140 1.16 2.54 -30.41
CA GLN A 140 1.22 1.15 -30.84
C GLN A 140 2.21 0.40 -29.95
N ALA A 141 1.75 -0.77 -29.52
CA ALA A 141 2.61 -1.87 -29.11
C ALA A 141 3.24 -2.50 -30.36
N SER A 142 4.55 -2.40 -30.44
CA SER A 142 5.49 -3.25 -31.17
C SER A 142 6.81 -3.07 -30.39
N GLU A 143 7.53 -4.09 -29.98
CA GLU A 143 8.08 -5.09 -30.86
C GLU A 143 8.61 -6.29 -30.05
N ALA A 144 8.44 -7.45 -30.64
CA ALA A 144 8.95 -8.72 -30.16
C ALA A 144 10.48 -8.71 -30.11
N ARG A 145 11.05 -8.74 -28.90
CA ARG A 145 12.45 -9.12 -28.74
C ARG A 145 12.52 -10.64 -28.60
N SER A 146 12.64 -11.29 -29.75
CA SER A 146 13.06 -12.68 -29.90
C SER A 146 14.44 -12.84 -29.25
N GLN A 147 14.45 -13.26 -27.99
CA GLN A 147 15.68 -13.72 -27.33
C GLN A 147 15.88 -15.19 -27.72
N LYS A 148 16.98 -15.44 -28.43
CA LYS A 148 17.56 -16.76 -28.67
C LYS A 148 17.60 -17.56 -27.34
N PRO A 149 17.24 -18.86 -27.35
CA PRO A 149 17.53 -19.73 -26.23
C PRO A 149 19.05 -19.85 -26.07
N VAL A 150 19.56 -19.42 -24.91
CA VAL A 150 20.92 -19.73 -24.46
C VAL A 150 20.95 -21.23 -24.16
N PRO A 151 21.92 -21.99 -24.70
CA PRO A 151 22.04 -23.42 -24.39
C PRO A 151 22.34 -23.61 -22.90
N GLU A 152 21.56 -24.51 -22.33
CA GLU A 152 21.65 -25.09 -20.99
C GLU A 152 23.09 -25.55 -20.68
N PRO A 153 23.73 -25.09 -19.59
CA PRO A 153 25.01 -25.64 -19.17
C PRO A 153 24.80 -27.06 -18.64
N GLU A 154 25.54 -28.00 -19.22
CA GLU A 154 25.66 -29.40 -18.81
C GLU A 154 25.79 -29.56 -17.29
N PRO A 155 25.10 -30.54 -16.68
CA PRO A 155 25.35 -30.92 -15.31
C PRO A 155 26.71 -31.64 -15.23
N THR A 156 27.74 -30.93 -14.77
CA THR A 156 29.01 -31.53 -14.37
C THR A 156 28.74 -32.63 -13.35
N ARG A 157 28.86 -33.87 -13.82
CA ARG A 157 28.80 -35.09 -13.01
C ARG A 157 29.77 -34.96 -11.85
N ARG A 158 29.23 -35.03 -10.63
CA ARG A 158 30.03 -35.26 -9.43
C ARG A 158 30.65 -36.66 -9.54
N PRO A 159 31.97 -36.82 -9.41
CA PRO A 159 32.54 -38.12 -9.09
C PRO A 159 32.12 -38.48 -7.66
N SER A 160 31.29 -39.51 -7.57
CA SER A 160 31.21 -40.37 -6.39
C SER A 160 32.54 -41.09 -6.29
N ASP A 161 33.25 -40.97 -5.16
CA ASP A 161 34.17 -42.00 -4.66
C ASP A 161 34.68 -41.64 -3.24
N HIS A 162 34.15 -42.40 -2.26
CA HIS A 162 34.79 -42.90 -1.01
C HIS A 162 35.22 -41.93 0.11
N PRO A 163 35.50 -42.41 1.36
CA PRO A 163 35.04 -43.60 2.09
C PRO A 163 34.49 -43.26 3.51
N THR A 164 33.86 -44.26 4.13
CA THR A 164 33.57 -44.34 5.57
C THR A 164 34.87 -44.37 6.38
N GLY A 165 35.02 -43.46 7.36
CA GLY A 165 36.19 -43.43 8.25
C GLY A 165 35.99 -42.52 9.47
N THR A 166 35.56 -43.14 10.57
CA THR A 166 36.03 -42.98 11.95
C THR A 166 36.58 -41.62 12.43
N ALA A 167 35.85 -41.04 13.40
CA ALA A 167 36.31 -40.37 14.62
C ALA A 167 37.49 -39.37 14.61
N ASP A 168 37.21 -38.29 15.35
CA ASP A 168 38.10 -37.58 16.27
C ASP A 168 38.77 -36.27 15.81
N ALA A 169 38.69 -35.29 16.72
CA ALA A 169 39.28 -33.95 16.76
C ALA A 169 38.71 -32.81 15.86
N PRO A 170 38.32 -31.65 16.46
CA PRO A 170 38.11 -30.40 15.75
C PRO A 170 39.43 -29.64 15.49
N PRO A 171 39.64 -29.04 14.31
CA PRO A 171 40.70 -28.05 14.13
C PRO A 171 40.25 -26.66 14.63
N PRO A 172 41.14 -25.86 15.26
CA PRO A 172 40.88 -24.45 15.56
C PRO A 172 41.04 -23.64 14.27
N THR A 173 39.94 -23.10 13.73
CA THR A 173 40.02 -22.14 12.63
C THR A 173 40.23 -20.73 13.19
N THR A 174 41.50 -20.42 13.39
CA THR A 174 42.04 -19.07 13.37
C THR A 174 41.72 -18.43 12.01
N MET A 175 40.81 -17.46 11.97
CA MET A 175 40.68 -16.53 10.85
C MET A 175 41.49 -15.27 11.20
N ASP A 176 42.81 -15.42 11.09
CA ASP A 176 43.73 -14.33 10.80
C ASP A 176 43.43 -13.85 9.38
N GLY A 177 43.08 -12.58 9.21
CA GLY A 177 42.88 -12.00 7.88
C GLY A 177 41.79 -10.95 7.75
N TRP A 178 41.58 -10.10 8.77
CA TRP A 178 40.91 -8.81 8.55
C TRP A 178 41.99 -7.77 8.20
N PRO A 179 41.96 -7.13 7.03
CA PRO A 179 42.88 -6.05 6.73
C PRO A 179 42.61 -4.88 7.68
N ALA A 180 43.54 -4.68 8.61
CA ALA A 180 43.77 -3.41 9.28
C ALA A 180 44.08 -2.37 8.20
N GLY A 181 43.20 -1.38 8.04
CA GLY A 181 43.41 -0.37 7.01
C GLY A 181 42.20 0.51 6.70
N ARG A 182 41.52 1.01 7.72
CA ARG A 182 40.77 2.27 7.57
C ARG A 182 40.72 3.00 8.90
N GLU A 183 41.76 3.80 9.14
CA GLU A 183 41.66 4.96 10.02
C GLU A 183 40.56 5.85 9.43
N VAL A 184 39.35 5.74 9.96
CA VAL A 184 38.41 6.84 9.92
C VAL A 184 38.85 7.75 11.05
N VAL A 185 39.63 8.77 10.68
CA VAL A 185 39.82 9.98 11.47
C VAL A 185 38.43 10.58 11.68
N LEU A 186 37.76 10.19 12.77
CA LEU A 186 36.64 10.95 13.31
C LEU A 186 37.26 12.17 13.99
N SER A 187 37.38 13.25 13.22
CA SER A 187 37.61 14.57 13.76
C SER A 187 36.53 14.87 14.78
N GLN A 188 36.98 15.04 16.03
CA GLN A 188 36.28 15.79 17.05
C GLN A 188 35.89 17.16 16.47
N GLU A 189 34.62 17.36 16.13
CA GLU A 189 34.04 18.69 16.18
C GLU A 189 33.50 18.90 17.60
N GLU A 190 34.33 19.59 18.39
CA GLU A 190 33.90 20.29 19.59
C GLU A 190 32.84 21.33 19.20
N HIS A 191 31.57 21.05 19.49
CA HIS A 191 30.56 22.10 19.54
C HIS A 191 30.47 22.67 20.96
N PRO A 192 30.66 24.00 21.13
CA PRO A 192 30.71 24.63 22.43
C PRO A 192 29.35 24.66 23.11
N ALA A 193 29.45 24.61 24.44
CA ALA A 193 28.39 24.82 25.39
C ALA A 193 27.68 26.18 25.26
N ALA A 194 26.45 26.17 25.76
CA ALA A 194 25.68 27.30 26.27
C ALA A 194 25.12 28.30 25.25
N SER A 195 23.78 28.34 25.19
CA SER A 195 23.04 29.54 25.60
C SER A 195 21.59 29.18 25.88
N ASP A 196 21.25 29.23 27.16
CA ASP A 196 19.91 29.34 27.72
C ASP A 196 19.45 30.80 27.55
N PRO A 197 18.25 31.06 26.98
CA PRO A 197 17.54 32.28 27.33
C PRO A 197 16.13 31.98 27.86
N SER A 198 16.07 31.71 29.16
CA SER A 198 15.00 32.21 30.03
C SER A 198 14.95 33.75 29.98
N GLU A 199 14.04 34.36 29.21
CA GLU A 199 13.32 35.58 29.66
C GLU A 199 12.07 35.92 28.80
N ALA A 200 10.91 35.50 29.32
CA ALA A 200 9.73 36.34 29.61
C ALA A 200 8.90 37.06 28.48
N PRO A 201 7.64 37.44 28.78
CA PRO A 201 6.53 37.48 27.82
C PRO A 201 6.25 38.86 27.23
N GLY A 202 5.91 38.89 25.93
CA GLY A 202 5.44 40.08 25.23
C GLY A 202 4.10 39.86 24.55
N ARG A 203 3.02 40.28 25.21
CA ARG A 203 1.72 40.56 24.59
C ARG A 203 1.90 41.54 23.44
N ILE A 204 1.53 41.15 22.21
CA ILE A 204 0.98 42.11 21.24
C ILE A 204 -0.31 41.54 20.65
N LEU A 205 -1.36 42.30 20.92
CA LEU A 205 -2.71 42.27 20.40
C LEU A 205 -2.74 42.33 18.86
N SER A 206 -3.90 41.94 18.31
CA SER A 206 -4.44 42.32 16.98
C SER A 206 -4.01 41.39 15.82
N MET A 207 -4.86 40.95 14.88
CA MET A 207 -6.21 41.35 14.49
C MET A 207 -7.00 40.16 13.92
N ALA A 208 -8.30 40.19 14.21
CA ALA A 208 -9.42 39.78 13.38
C ALA A 208 -9.14 39.13 12.00
N ARG A 209 -9.72 37.95 11.80
CA ARG A 209 -10.73 37.76 10.74
C ARG A 209 -11.65 36.59 11.04
N ARG A 210 -12.86 36.94 11.47
CA ARG A 210 -14.05 36.09 11.37
C ARG A 210 -14.27 35.76 9.89
N ARG A 211 -14.25 34.49 9.53
CA ARG A 211 -15.07 33.97 8.43
C ARG A 211 -15.92 32.85 9.00
N ALA A 212 -17.06 33.25 9.57
CA ALA A 212 -18.22 32.39 9.65
C ALA A 212 -18.63 32.08 8.21
N GLY A 213 -18.35 30.86 7.77
CA GLY A 213 -18.94 30.31 6.55
C GLY A 213 -20.43 30.06 6.78
N PRO A 214 -21.28 30.25 5.77
CA PRO A 214 -22.72 30.07 5.89
C PRO A 214 -23.05 28.61 6.21
N SER A 215 -23.76 28.42 7.33
CA SER A 215 -24.45 27.20 7.67
C SER A 215 -25.42 26.84 6.55
N SER A 216 -25.13 25.76 5.83
CA SER A 216 -26.12 25.14 4.97
C SER A 216 -27.19 24.49 5.86
N PRO A 217 -28.49 24.78 5.66
CA PRO A 217 -29.54 24.04 6.37
C PRO A 217 -29.55 22.60 5.85
N VAL A 218 -29.16 21.68 6.73
CA VAL A 218 -29.39 20.25 6.55
C VAL A 218 -30.90 20.05 6.42
N LYS A 219 -31.35 19.62 5.24
CA LYS A 219 -32.70 19.09 5.03
C LYS A 219 -32.87 17.91 5.98
N ALA A 220 -33.67 18.11 7.02
CA ALA A 220 -34.22 17.06 7.84
C ALA A 220 -35.08 16.15 6.95
N GLY A 221 -34.48 15.06 6.49
CA GLY A 221 -35.20 13.94 5.91
C GLY A 221 -36.02 13.27 7.00
N ARG A 222 -37.34 13.42 6.92
CA ARG A 222 -38.33 12.58 7.60
C ARG A 222 -37.96 11.11 7.37
N ILE A 223 -37.47 10.43 8.39
CA ILE A 223 -37.54 8.98 8.47
C ILE A 223 -38.75 8.69 9.34
N ALA A 224 -39.80 8.15 8.71
CA ALA A 224 -40.94 7.59 9.41
C ALA A 224 -40.44 6.38 10.21
N ALA A 225 -40.44 6.49 11.55
CA ALA A 225 -40.31 5.36 12.43
C ALA A 225 -41.70 4.73 12.56
N GLU A 226 -41.95 3.69 11.78
CA GLU A 226 -43.04 2.77 12.03
C GLU A 226 -42.76 1.99 13.34
N SER A 227 -43.63 2.26 14.31
CA SER A 227 -44.33 1.26 15.14
C SER A 227 -43.63 -0.09 15.36
N VAL A 228 -43.08 -0.27 16.57
CA VAL A 228 -43.27 -1.54 17.29
C VAL A 228 -43.62 -1.22 18.73
N ALA A 229 -44.91 -1.31 19.02
CA ALA A 229 -45.43 -1.51 20.36
C ALA A 229 -44.85 -2.81 20.94
N GLY A 230 -44.30 -2.73 22.14
CA GLY A 230 -43.72 -3.87 22.85
C GLY A 230 -43.58 -3.58 24.34
N LEU A 231 -44.69 -3.17 24.95
CA LEU A 231 -44.85 -3.03 26.39
C LEU A 231 -45.00 -4.44 27.03
N GLY A 232 -44.28 -4.71 28.11
CA GLY A 232 -44.48 -5.87 28.98
C GLY A 232 -43.17 -6.34 29.60
N ARG A 233 -42.60 -5.66 30.60
CA ARG A 233 -43.01 -5.64 32.02
C ARG A 233 -43.03 -7.05 32.65
N LEU A 234 -41.90 -7.46 33.22
CA LEU A 234 -41.82 -8.43 34.32
C LEU A 234 -40.50 -8.25 35.08
N LEU A 235 -40.53 -7.30 36.02
CA LEU A 235 -39.64 -7.24 37.18
C LEU A 235 -40.51 -7.59 38.38
N ALA A 236 -40.27 -8.74 39.00
CA ALA A 236 -40.42 -9.00 40.43
C ALA A 236 -40.21 -10.50 40.68
N GLY A 237 -39.24 -10.84 41.53
CA GLY A 237 -38.99 -12.21 41.96
C GLY A 237 -37.68 -12.30 42.71
N GLY A 238 -37.62 -11.65 43.88
CA GLY A 238 -36.52 -11.74 44.82
C GLY A 238 -36.42 -13.12 45.49
N ALA A 239 -35.22 -13.39 45.98
CA ALA A 239 -34.84 -14.56 46.75
C ALA A 239 -35.32 -14.50 48.21
N SER A 240 -35.37 -15.69 48.83
CA SER A 240 -35.22 -16.03 50.26
C SER A 240 -36.22 -15.50 51.28
#